data_AF-J5PXE3-F1
#
_entry.id   AF-J5PXE3-F1
#
_cell.length_a   1.000
_cell.length_b   1.000
_cell.length_c   1.000
_cell.angle_alpha   90.00
_cell.angle_beta   90.00
_cell.angle_gamma   90.00
#
_symmetry.space_group_name_H-M   'P 1'
#
loop_
_entity.id
_entity.type
_entity.pdbx_description
1 polymer ?
#
loop_
_entity_poly.entity_id
_entity_poly.type
_entity_poly.pdbx_seq_one_letter_code
_entity_poly.pdbx_strand_id
1 'polypeptide(L)'
;METDLHKERIQQRIKFGNSGEDATNDIYLRIIQMFGCIEKTTTKQITRLQILDEVRIEISVDDILIDWKKNSMISETIADSIVIMILGLHAGKKSVLSESGLRERESDAWKIQELQNLFQEQFGDSFSANEGVGEQEDVRNGSVTIGKSKAVIDFSTMKLVDCNSNPLKGRVESILSIGQKLTTPLC
;
A
#
# COMPACT_ATOMS: atom_id res chain seq x y z
N MET A 1 -28.30 -45.62 -1.17
CA MET A 1 -27.35 -45.68 -2.29
C MET A 1 -27.25 -44.27 -2.83
N GLU A 2 -26.51 -43.41 -2.11
CA GLU A 2 -26.31 -42.00 -2.45
C GLU A 2 -25.25 -41.95 -3.55
N THR A 3 -25.71 -41.79 -4.78
CA THR A 3 -24.85 -41.68 -5.96
C THR A 3 -24.18 -40.32 -5.97
N ASP A 4 -22.84 -40.35 -5.84
CA ASP A 4 -21.86 -39.39 -6.31
C ASP A 4 -22.42 -38.40 -7.34
N LEU A 5 -22.93 -37.25 -6.86
CA LEU A 5 -22.79 -36.03 -7.63
C LEU A 5 -21.29 -35.74 -7.62
N HIS A 6 -20.61 -36.11 -8.70
CA HIS A 6 -19.31 -35.54 -9.01
C HIS A 6 -19.40 -34.03 -8.78
N LYS A 7 -18.75 -33.55 -7.71
CA LYS A 7 -18.55 -32.12 -7.45
C LYS A 7 -17.74 -31.59 -8.63
N GLU A 8 -18.42 -31.18 -9.70
CA GLU A 8 -17.77 -30.49 -10.80
C GLU A 8 -17.05 -29.28 -10.21
N ARG A 9 -15.76 -29.16 -10.50
CA ARG A 9 -14.94 -28.06 -10.02
C ARG A 9 -14.61 -27.15 -11.20
N ILE A 10 -14.67 -25.85 -10.99
CA ILE A 10 -14.27 -24.83 -11.96
C ILE A 10 -12.82 -24.47 -11.66
N GLN A 11 -12.04 -24.30 -12.72
CA GLN A 11 -10.62 -23.99 -12.61
C GLN A 11 -10.28 -22.75 -13.45
N GLN A 12 -9.56 -21.83 -12.84
CA GLN A 12 -9.02 -20.63 -13.50
C GLN A 12 -7.52 -20.56 -13.28
N ARG A 13 -6.78 -20.40 -14.37
CA ARG A 13 -5.31 -20.22 -14.34
C ARG A 13 -4.97 -18.79 -14.72
N ILE A 14 -4.19 -18.12 -13.87
CA ILE A 14 -3.67 -16.78 -14.11
C ILE A 14 -2.15 -16.90 -14.24
N LYS A 15 -1.60 -16.49 -15.39
CA LYS A 15 -0.16 -16.53 -15.64
C LYS A 15 0.50 -15.23 -15.22
N PHE A 16 1.66 -15.33 -14.57
CA PHE A 16 2.53 -14.20 -14.26
C PHE A 16 3.65 -14.11 -15.31
N GLY A 17 4.02 -12.88 -15.68
CA GLY A 17 5.23 -12.65 -16.45
C GLY A 17 6.42 -12.62 -15.50
N ASN A 18 7.19 -13.71 -15.44
CA ASN A 18 8.47 -13.87 -14.76
C ASN A 18 8.67 -12.94 -13.54
N SER A 19 7.72 -13.00 -12.60
CA SER A 19 7.76 -12.21 -11.38
C SER A 19 8.37 -13.09 -10.32
N GLY A 20 9.56 -12.72 -9.84
CA GLY A 20 10.31 -13.50 -8.87
C GLY A 20 9.53 -13.82 -7.58
N GLU A 21 10.17 -14.60 -6.71
CA GLU A 21 9.65 -15.14 -5.45
C GLU A 21 8.89 -14.14 -4.55
N ASP A 22 9.22 -12.85 -4.68
CA ASP A 22 8.58 -11.72 -3.99
C ASP A 22 7.07 -11.59 -4.32
N ALA A 23 6.68 -11.74 -5.59
CA ALA A 23 5.28 -11.63 -6.01
C ALA A 23 4.40 -12.77 -5.46
N THR A 24 4.97 -13.96 -5.34
CA THR A 24 4.34 -15.14 -4.77
C THR A 24 4.03 -14.93 -3.28
N ASN A 25 4.96 -14.30 -2.55
CA ASN A 25 4.80 -14.01 -1.13
C ASN A 25 3.73 -12.94 -0.87
N ASP A 26 3.69 -11.87 -1.66
CA ASP A 26 2.66 -10.83 -1.56
C ASP A 26 1.25 -11.38 -1.71
N ILE A 27 1.05 -12.24 -2.72
CA ILE A 27 -0.25 -12.85 -2.99
C ILE A 27 -0.65 -13.75 -1.82
N TYR A 28 0.28 -14.57 -1.33
CA TYR A 28 0.05 -15.41 -0.17
C TYR A 28 -0.38 -14.60 1.07
N LEU A 29 0.33 -13.50 1.39
CA LEU A 29 0.02 -12.66 2.53
C LEU A 29 -1.36 -12.00 2.42
N ARG A 30 -1.73 -11.48 1.24
CA ARG A 30 -3.05 -10.87 1.03
C ARG A 30 -4.19 -11.87 1.15
N ILE A 31 -4.02 -13.08 0.61
CA ILE A 31 -5.04 -14.14 0.75
C ILE A 31 -5.23 -14.47 2.25
N ILE A 32 -4.16 -14.57 3.03
CA ILE A 32 -4.28 -14.78 4.48
C ILE A 32 -5.02 -13.63 5.16
N GLN A 33 -4.68 -12.38 4.86
CA GLN A 33 -5.33 -11.22 5.45
C GLN A 33 -6.83 -11.16 5.15
N MET A 34 -7.23 -11.53 3.93
CA MET A 34 -8.63 -11.49 3.52
C MET A 34 -9.47 -12.64 4.08
N PHE A 35 -8.92 -13.85 4.16
CA PHE A 35 -9.72 -15.04 4.44
C PHE A 35 -9.42 -15.71 5.79
N GLY A 36 -8.32 -15.36 6.47
CA GLY A 36 -7.99 -15.72 7.86
C GLY A 36 -7.71 -17.20 8.14
N CYS A 37 -8.51 -18.12 7.59
CA CYS A 37 -8.49 -19.56 7.85
C CYS A 37 -8.13 -20.32 6.57
N ILE A 38 -6.85 -20.66 6.42
CA ILE A 38 -6.33 -21.33 5.23
C ILE A 38 -5.44 -22.50 5.65
N GLU A 39 -5.73 -23.69 5.14
CA GLU A 39 -4.78 -24.80 5.26
C GLU A 39 -3.68 -24.62 4.22
N LYS A 40 -2.42 -24.51 4.69
CA LYS A 40 -1.24 -24.35 3.82
C LYS A 40 -0.50 -25.67 3.70
N THR A 41 -0.26 -26.08 2.46
CA THR A 41 0.70 -27.13 2.14
C THR A 41 1.75 -26.57 1.19
N THR A 42 2.98 -26.39 1.68
CA THR A 42 4.09 -25.92 0.84
C THR A 42 4.96 -27.11 0.41
N THR A 43 5.13 -27.22 -0.89
CA THR A 43 6.16 -28.06 -1.51
C THR A 43 7.30 -27.16 -2.02
N LYS A 44 8.43 -27.73 -2.47
CA LYS A 44 9.62 -26.96 -2.88
C LYS A 44 9.36 -25.90 -3.97
N GLN A 45 8.28 -26.00 -4.74
CA GLN A 45 7.99 -25.11 -5.87
C GLN A 45 6.55 -24.58 -5.89
N ILE A 46 5.65 -25.14 -5.07
CA ILE A 46 4.23 -24.83 -5.11
C ILE A 46 3.72 -24.65 -3.69
N THR A 47 3.08 -23.52 -3.43
CA THR A 47 2.30 -23.28 -2.21
C THR A 47 0.83 -23.52 -2.49
N ARG A 48 0.26 -24.53 -1.86
CA ARG A 48 -1.18 -24.84 -1.93
C ARG A 48 -1.89 -24.25 -0.71
N LEU A 49 -3.01 -23.58 -0.97
CA LEU A 49 -3.90 -22.97 0.01
C LEU A 49 -5.29 -23.57 -0.15
N GLN A 50 -5.93 -23.96 0.95
CA GLN A 50 -7.30 -24.46 0.96
C GLN A 50 -8.18 -23.56 1.85
N ILE A 51 -9.26 -23.05 1.27
CA ILE A 51 -10.25 -22.19 1.94
C ILE A 51 -11.57 -22.97 2.03
N LEU A 52 -12.02 -23.24 3.27
CA LEU A 52 -13.31 -23.85 3.61
C LEU A 52 -13.63 -25.18 2.89
N ASP A 53 -12.65 -25.97 2.43
CA ASP A 53 -12.82 -27.12 1.51
C ASP A 53 -13.51 -26.79 0.15
N GLU A 54 -13.91 -25.54 -0.05
CA GLU A 54 -14.62 -25.06 -1.24
C GLU A 54 -13.64 -24.62 -2.32
N VAL A 55 -12.63 -23.82 -1.95
CA VAL A 55 -11.69 -23.18 -2.87
C VAL A 55 -10.26 -23.62 -2.58
N ARG A 56 -9.56 -24.04 -3.62
CA ARG A 56 -8.15 -24.42 -3.60
C ARG A 56 -7.37 -23.46 -4.48
N ILE A 57 -6.22 -23.02 -3.99
CA ILE A 57 -5.31 -22.14 -4.70
C ILE A 57 -3.95 -22.82 -4.73
N GLU A 58 -3.33 -22.92 -5.91
CA GLU A 58 -1.96 -23.36 -6.06
C GLU A 58 -1.16 -22.21 -6.64
N ILE A 59 -0.14 -21.79 -5.89
CA ILE A 59 0.72 -20.68 -6.25
C ILE A 59 2.08 -21.27 -6.64
N SER A 60 2.41 -21.11 -7.91
CA SER A 60 3.71 -21.44 -8.51
C SER A 60 4.47 -20.15 -8.84
N VAL A 61 5.71 -20.28 -9.32
CA VAL A 61 6.51 -19.12 -9.78
C VAL A 61 5.88 -18.44 -11.00
N ASP A 62 5.35 -19.22 -11.93
CA ASP A 62 4.89 -18.72 -13.23
C ASP A 62 3.37 -18.54 -13.32
N ASP A 63 2.61 -19.21 -12.45
CA ASP A 63 1.15 -19.17 -12.49
C ASP A 63 0.51 -19.35 -11.11
N ILE A 64 -0.73 -18.90 -11.04
CA ILE A 64 -1.66 -19.24 -9.97
C ILE A 64 -2.82 -20.00 -10.58
N LEU A 65 -3.15 -21.10 -9.92
CA LEU A 65 -4.30 -21.91 -10.20
C LEU A 65 -5.33 -21.74 -9.09
N ILE A 66 -6.54 -21.36 -9.45
CA ILE A 66 -7.68 -21.27 -8.54
C ILE A 66 -8.68 -22.33 -8.97
N ASP A 67 -9.15 -23.12 -8.03
CA ASP A 67 -10.06 -24.22 -8.24
C ASP A 67 -11.18 -24.15 -7.19
N TRP A 68 -12.46 -24.13 -7.60
CA TRP A 68 -13.60 -24.07 -6.67
C TRP A 68 -14.73 -25.01 -7.07
N LYS A 69 -15.55 -25.43 -6.10
CA LYS A 69 -16.75 -26.26 -6.35
C LYS A 69 -17.77 -25.47 -7.17
N LYS A 70 -18.29 -26.04 -8.25
CA LYS A 70 -19.35 -25.45 -9.08
C LYS A 70 -20.67 -25.38 -8.31
N ASN A 71 -21.49 -24.36 -8.58
CA ASN A 71 -22.82 -24.15 -7.99
C ASN A 71 -22.83 -23.90 -6.47
N SER A 72 -21.72 -23.43 -5.91
CA SER A 72 -21.65 -22.97 -4.52
C SER A 72 -21.47 -21.45 -4.53
N MET A 73 -22.50 -20.70 -4.14
CA MET A 73 -22.44 -19.23 -4.14
C MET A 73 -21.28 -18.71 -3.27
N ILE A 74 -20.95 -19.45 -2.21
CA ILE A 74 -19.81 -19.15 -1.33
C ILE A 74 -18.50 -19.33 -2.09
N SER A 75 -18.33 -20.45 -2.78
CA SER A 75 -17.10 -20.76 -3.50
C SER A 75 -16.88 -19.79 -4.68
N GLU A 76 -17.95 -19.43 -5.39
CA GLU A 76 -17.94 -18.46 -6.49
C GLU A 76 -17.56 -17.06 -5.99
N THR A 77 -18.17 -16.60 -4.89
CA THR A 77 -17.85 -15.29 -4.30
C THR A 77 -16.40 -15.21 -3.84
N ILE A 78 -15.89 -16.28 -3.21
CA ILE A 78 -14.49 -16.35 -2.77
C ILE A 78 -13.56 -16.36 -3.98
N ALA A 79 -13.84 -17.18 -5.00
CA ALA A 79 -13.05 -17.26 -6.22
C ALA A 79 -12.98 -15.92 -6.95
N ASP A 80 -14.13 -15.25 -7.15
CA ASP A 80 -14.20 -13.93 -7.80
C ASP A 80 -13.39 -12.88 -7.03
N SER A 81 -13.48 -12.88 -5.70
CA SER A 81 -12.70 -11.97 -4.84
C SER A 81 -11.20 -12.17 -4.99
N ILE A 82 -10.74 -13.43 -5.06
CA ILE A 82 -9.32 -13.77 -5.27
C ILE A 82 -8.86 -13.36 -6.67
N VAL A 83 -9.68 -13.61 -7.70
CA VAL A 83 -9.38 -13.23 -9.09
C VAL A 83 -9.21 -11.72 -9.18
N ILE A 84 -10.14 -10.94 -8.63
CA ILE A 84 -10.07 -9.47 -8.62
C ILE A 84 -8.80 -8.99 -7.90
N MET A 85 -8.47 -9.57 -6.75
CA MET A 85 -7.26 -9.23 -6.01
C MET A 85 -5.99 -9.47 -6.84
N ILE A 86 -5.88 -10.63 -7.49
CA ILE A 86 -4.72 -10.98 -8.33
C ILE A 86 -4.65 -10.06 -9.56
N LEU A 87 -5.78 -9.76 -10.19
CA LEU A 87 -5.83 -8.81 -11.31
C LEU A 87 -5.43 -7.40 -10.88
N GLY A 88 -5.88 -6.94 -9.71
CA GLY A 88 -5.46 -5.66 -9.13
C GLY A 88 -3.95 -5.59 -8.90
N LEU A 89 -3.36 -6.64 -8.32
CA LEU A 89 -1.91 -6.77 -8.16
C LEU A 89 -1.14 -6.75 -9.49
N HIS A 90 -1.73 -7.30 -10.56
CA HIS A 90 -1.11 -7.26 -11.88
C HIS A 90 -1.24 -5.88 -12.55
N ALA A 91 -2.38 -5.21 -12.37
CA ALA A 91 -2.64 -3.88 -12.90
C ALA A 91 -1.77 -2.81 -12.20
N GLY A 92 -1.56 -2.92 -10.89
CA GLY A 92 -0.67 -2.05 -10.12
C GLY A 92 0.80 -2.10 -10.58
N LYS A 93 1.24 -3.22 -11.17
CA LYS A 93 2.60 -3.36 -11.74
C LYS A 93 2.76 -2.77 -13.15
N LYS A 94 1.66 -2.47 -13.86
CA LYS A 94 1.67 -1.97 -15.25
C LYS A 94 1.09 -0.57 -15.42
N SER A 95 0.45 -0.03 -14.39
CA SER A 95 -0.04 1.35 -14.37
C SER A 95 1.10 2.31 -14.00
N VAL A 96 1.30 3.32 -14.83
CA VAL A 96 2.23 4.48 -14.65
C VAL A 96 1.76 5.40 -13.50
N LEU A 97 1.10 4.85 -12.49
CA LEU A 97 0.65 5.50 -11.27
C LEU A 97 0.87 4.48 -10.15
N SER A 98 2.14 4.36 -9.71
CA SER A 98 2.59 3.35 -8.76
C SER A 98 1.88 3.49 -7.42
N GLU A 99 1.19 2.42 -7.05
CA GLU A 99 0.60 2.20 -5.75
C GLU A 99 1.67 2.20 -4.65
N SER A 100 1.32 2.90 -3.58
CA SER A 100 1.71 2.65 -2.20
C SER A 100 1.96 1.16 -1.89
N GLY A 101 3.21 0.80 -1.58
CA GLY A 101 3.51 -0.47 -0.92
C GLY A 101 4.93 -0.98 -1.13
N LEU A 102 5.77 -0.81 -0.10
CA LEU A 102 6.96 -1.62 0.20
C LEU A 102 8.23 -1.43 -0.66
N ARG A 103 8.71 -0.18 -0.75
CA ARG A 103 10.16 0.08 -0.82
C ARG A 103 10.59 0.79 0.46
N GLU A 104 11.12 0.01 1.41
CA GLU A 104 11.61 0.52 2.70
C GLU A 104 12.99 1.20 2.61
N ARG A 105 13.46 1.55 1.39
CA ARG A 105 14.58 2.47 1.18
C ARG A 105 14.33 3.26 -0.11
N GLU A 106 14.45 4.59 -0.01
CA GLU A 106 14.26 5.64 -1.04
C GLU A 106 12.77 5.90 -1.38
N SER A 107 12.09 6.94 -0.90
CA SER A 107 12.44 8.23 -0.30
C SER A 107 11.32 8.62 0.67
N ASP A 108 11.62 9.33 1.76
CA ASP A 108 10.60 9.98 2.62
C ASP A 108 9.74 11.01 1.84
N ALA A 109 9.90 11.13 0.52
CA ALA A 109 9.11 11.94 -0.39
C ALA A 109 7.60 11.86 -0.15
N TRP A 110 7.03 10.66 0.05
CA TRP A 110 5.59 10.55 0.32
C TRP A 110 5.21 11.15 1.68
N LYS A 111 6.07 11.03 2.70
CA LYS A 111 5.85 11.66 4.02
C LYS A 111 5.98 13.17 3.92
N ILE A 112 6.95 13.65 3.16
CA ILE A 112 7.16 15.07 2.89
C ILE A 112 5.94 15.65 2.18
N GLN A 113 5.43 14.97 1.15
CA GLN A 113 4.25 15.38 0.41
C GLN A 113 3.00 15.41 1.31
N GLU A 114 2.82 14.39 2.15
CA GLU A 114 1.69 14.34 3.09
C GLU A 114 1.77 15.46 4.14
N LEU A 115 2.97 15.77 4.65
CA LEU A 115 3.17 16.91 5.54
C LEU A 115 2.90 18.23 4.82
N GLN A 116 3.35 18.40 3.57
CA GLN A 116 3.07 19.60 2.79
C GLN A 116 1.56 19.80 2.59
N ASN A 117 0.81 18.73 2.31
CA ASN A 117 -0.65 18.76 2.23
C ASN A 117 -1.28 19.18 3.56
N LEU A 118 -0.85 18.59 4.67
CA LEU A 118 -1.34 18.97 6.00
C LEU A 118 -1.08 20.46 6.30
N PHE A 119 0.09 20.99 5.92
CA PHE A 119 0.39 22.41 6.07
C PHE A 119 -0.47 23.30 5.16
N GLN A 120 -0.71 22.87 3.92
CA GLN A 120 -1.64 23.54 3.00
C GLN A 120 -3.07 23.58 3.56
N GLU A 121 -3.54 22.51 4.19
CA GLU A 121 -4.87 22.46 4.82
C GLU A 121 -4.97 23.39 6.05
N GLN A 122 -3.93 23.43 6.89
CA GLN A 122 -3.94 24.21 8.13
C GLN A 122 -3.72 25.71 7.93
N PHE A 123 -3.02 26.10 6.85
CA PHE A 123 -2.61 27.48 6.60
C PHE A 123 -3.11 28.05 5.27
N GLY A 124 -3.68 27.23 4.40
CA GLY A 124 -4.20 27.65 3.09
C GLY A 124 -3.14 28.39 2.28
N ASP A 125 -3.53 29.52 1.70
CA ASP A 125 -2.68 30.38 0.88
C ASP A 125 -1.48 30.98 1.63
N SER A 126 -1.46 30.90 2.97
CA SER A 126 -0.32 31.38 3.77
C SER A 126 0.86 30.40 3.76
N PHE A 127 0.68 29.18 3.24
CA PHE A 127 1.75 28.20 3.06
C PHE A 127 2.34 28.28 1.65
N SER A 128 3.65 28.06 1.54
CA SER A 128 4.34 27.95 0.28
C SER A 128 5.40 26.86 0.39
N ALA A 129 5.21 25.78 -0.38
CA ALA A 129 6.28 24.83 -0.65
C ALA A 129 7.29 25.52 -1.59
N ASN A 130 8.51 25.75 -1.11
CA ASN A 130 9.52 26.41 -1.93
C ASN A 130 10.24 25.36 -2.77
N GLU A 131 10.10 25.40 -4.09
CA GLU A 131 11.18 24.94 -4.99
C GLU A 131 12.43 25.77 -4.63
N GLY A 132 13.44 25.13 -4.04
CA GLY A 132 14.55 25.83 -3.42
C GLY A 132 15.27 26.76 -4.40
N VAL A 133 15.48 28.02 -4.01
CA VAL A 133 16.50 28.88 -4.60
C VAL A 133 17.85 28.29 -4.20
N GLY A 134 18.43 27.53 -5.11
CA GLY A 134 19.71 26.85 -4.97
C GLY A 134 19.73 25.64 -5.87
N GLU A 135 20.43 25.75 -7.00
CA GLU A 135 20.64 24.69 -7.98
C GLU A 135 21.25 23.45 -7.30
N GLN A 136 20.40 22.51 -6.91
CA GLN A 136 20.60 21.05 -6.94
C GLN A 136 19.40 20.37 -6.26
N GLU A 137 18.82 19.45 -7.01
CA GLU A 137 17.94 18.32 -6.67
C GLU A 137 17.45 18.18 -5.21
N ASP A 138 16.15 17.88 -5.07
CA ASP A 138 15.35 17.61 -3.86
C ASP A 138 14.71 18.82 -3.14
N VAL A 139 13.51 19.20 -3.60
CA VAL A 139 12.65 20.21 -2.99
C VAL A 139 12.06 19.68 -1.67
N ARG A 140 12.68 20.00 -0.53
CA ARG A 140 12.26 19.49 0.81
C ARG A 140 11.94 20.58 1.85
N ASN A 141 11.87 21.85 1.46
CA ASN A 141 11.62 22.97 2.37
C ASN A 141 10.28 23.67 2.09
N GLY A 142 9.66 24.22 3.13
CA GLY A 142 8.46 25.05 3.01
C GLY A 142 8.46 26.25 3.95
N SER A 143 7.55 27.19 3.72
CA SER A 143 7.40 28.35 4.58
C SER A 143 5.94 28.73 4.80
N VAL A 144 5.64 29.26 5.98
CA VAL A 144 4.32 29.81 6.33
C VAL A 144 4.49 31.30 6.63
N THR A 145 3.74 32.16 5.95
CA THR A 145 3.77 33.61 6.15
C THR A 145 2.40 34.11 6.57
N ILE A 146 2.28 34.66 7.78
CA ILE A 146 1.04 35.26 8.29
C ILE A 146 1.35 36.70 8.74
N GLY A 147 0.89 37.67 7.96
CA GLY A 147 1.18 39.08 8.18
C GLY A 147 2.68 39.37 8.10
N LYS A 148 3.28 39.81 9.21
CA LYS A 148 4.73 40.05 9.33
C LYS A 148 5.50 38.84 9.88
N SER A 149 4.80 37.78 10.27
CA SER A 149 5.40 36.58 10.85
C SER A 149 5.71 35.57 9.75
N LYS A 150 6.90 34.96 9.81
CA LYS A 150 7.34 33.94 8.87
C LYS A 150 7.91 32.76 9.65
N ALA A 151 7.58 31.55 9.21
CA ALA A 151 8.16 30.30 9.67
C ALA A 151 8.75 29.55 8.47
N VAL A 152 9.93 28.96 8.64
CA VAL A 152 10.64 28.15 7.64
C VAL A 152 10.81 26.75 8.19
N ILE A 153 10.44 25.75 7.40
CA ILE A 153 10.34 24.35 7.79
C ILE A 153 11.19 23.52 6.83
N ASP A 154 11.97 22.61 7.39
CA ASP A 154 12.67 21.55 6.67
C ASP A 154 11.90 20.24 6.88
N PHE A 155 11.27 19.75 5.81
CA PHE A 155 10.48 18.53 5.86
C PHE A 155 11.34 17.27 5.81
N SER A 156 12.61 17.36 5.36
CA SER A 156 13.57 16.25 5.43
C SER A 156 13.88 15.89 6.88
N THR A 157 14.11 16.92 7.70
CA THR A 157 14.40 16.75 9.12
C THR A 157 13.15 16.84 10.01
N MET A 158 11.99 17.17 9.41
CA MET A 158 10.71 17.43 10.07
C MET A 158 10.85 18.42 11.23
N LYS A 159 11.59 19.51 11.00
CA LYS A 159 11.90 20.52 12.01
C LYS A 159 11.61 21.92 11.49
N LEU A 160 11.23 22.78 12.43
CA LEU A 160 11.20 24.21 12.22
C LEU A 160 12.64 24.73 12.22
N VAL A 161 13.05 25.35 11.11
CA VAL A 161 14.39 25.92 10.91
C VAL A 161 14.48 27.32 11.50
N ASP A 162 13.49 28.16 11.19
CA ASP A 162 13.44 29.54 11.67
C ASP A 162 11.99 30.01 11.85
N CYS A 163 11.75 30.84 12.86
CA CYS A 163 10.49 31.53 13.05
C CYS A 163 10.64 32.77 13.92
N ASN A 164 10.10 33.89 13.46
CA ASN A 164 10.15 35.17 14.16
C ASN A 164 8.95 35.42 15.10
N SER A 165 8.11 34.42 15.37
CA SER A 165 6.85 34.57 16.13
C SER A 165 6.56 33.36 16.99
N ASN A 166 6.49 33.56 18.32
CA ASN A 166 6.24 32.47 19.28
C ASN A 166 4.88 31.78 19.10
N PRO A 167 3.76 32.50 18.85
CA PRO A 167 2.46 31.85 18.58
C PRO A 167 2.48 31.03 17.29
N LEU A 168 3.13 31.53 16.23
CA LEU A 168 3.23 30.79 14.96
C LEU A 168 4.13 29.57 15.12
N LYS A 169 5.26 29.72 15.80
CA LYS A 169 6.19 28.63 16.16
C LYS A 169 5.46 27.49 16.86
N GLY A 170 4.71 27.77 17.93
CA GLY A 170 4.00 26.72 18.67
C GLY A 170 2.96 25.98 17.82
N ARG A 171 2.27 26.69 16.92
CA ARG A 171 1.32 26.05 15.97
C ARG A 171 2.05 25.15 14.97
N VAL A 172 3.14 25.63 14.38
CA VAL A 172 3.93 24.87 13.40
C VAL A 172 4.56 23.62 14.03
N GLU A 173 5.14 23.74 15.22
CA GLU A 173 5.71 22.61 15.96
C GLU A 173 4.65 21.56 16.34
N SER A 174 3.45 22.01 16.72
CA SER A 174 2.32 21.11 17.01
C SER A 174 1.91 20.30 15.76
N ILE A 175 1.80 20.96 14.61
CA ILE A 175 1.44 20.30 13.34
C ILE A 175 2.54 19.32 12.92
N LEU A 176 3.83 19.69 13.04
CA LEU A 176 4.94 18.78 12.79
C LEU A 176 4.88 17.54 13.69
N SER A 177 4.59 17.71 14.98
CA SER A 177 4.42 16.60 15.92
C SER A 177 3.24 15.69 15.56
N ILE A 178 2.16 16.23 15.00
CA ILE A 178 1.01 15.44 14.55
C ILE A 178 1.37 14.70 13.26
N GLY A 179 1.95 15.38 12.28
CA GLY A 179 2.40 14.79 11.01
C GLY A 179 3.40 13.65 11.21
N GLN A 180 4.33 13.79 12.16
CA GLN A 180 5.25 12.71 12.54
C GLN A 180 4.52 11.46 13.04
N LYS A 181 3.48 11.63 13.88
CA LYS A 181 2.68 10.49 14.37
C LYS A 181 1.87 9.83 13.26
N LEU A 182 1.34 10.62 12.32
CA LEU A 182 0.55 10.12 11.19
C LEU A 182 1.39 9.38 10.15
N THR A 183 2.66 9.78 9.99
CA THR A 183 3.60 9.16 9.05
C THR A 183 4.41 8.01 9.65
N THR A 184 4.22 7.72 10.94
CA THR A 184 4.83 6.57 11.62
C THR A 184 3.94 5.32 11.42
N PRO A 185 4.49 4.16 11.04
CA PRO A 185 3.71 2.94 10.92
C PRO A 185 3.07 2.54 12.25
N LEU A 186 1.81 2.12 12.20
CA LEU A 186 1.08 1.58 13.35
C LEU A 186 1.76 0.28 13.80
N CYS A 187 2.48 0.32 14.91
CA CYS A 187 3.04 -0.85 15.59
C CYS A 187 2.00 -1.49 16.50
#